data_AF-A0A2G2Y5R8-F1
#
_entry.id   AF-A0A2G2Y5R8-F1
#
_cell.length_a   1.000
_cell.length_b   1.000
_cell.length_c   1.000
_cell.angle_alpha   90.00
_cell.angle_beta   90.00
_cell.angle_gamma   90.00
#
_symmetry.space_group_name_H-M   'P 1'
#
loop_
_entity.id
_entity.type
_entity.pdbx_description
1 polymer ?
#
loop_
_entity_poly.entity_id
_entity_poly.type
_entity_poly.pdbx_seq_one_letter_code
_entity_poly.pdbx_strand_id
1 'polypeptide(L)'
;MAKKPSSMGRQKIKIAKIEFKNHLQVTFSKRRSGLFKKASELCTLCGVEIAIIVFSPARKVFSFGHPNVESLIDRFLSRNNTNNNPIADNSLQLVEDHRNANVCGLNLQLTQILGEVEIEKKRGESLDQMRKTSQSQCWQVSLWLMRFLILLLFFGDNGNGIFDNYDIMPPRTMPSLSDLHNHSLGFDSAALF
;
A
#
# COMPACT_ATOMS: atom_id res chain seq x y z
N MET A 1 9.36 -24.45 35.19
CA MET A 1 8.45 -23.29 35.39
C MET A 1 8.41 -22.47 34.10
N ALA A 2 7.27 -22.42 33.41
CA ALA A 2 7.14 -21.62 32.20
C ALA A 2 7.12 -20.11 32.55
N LYS A 3 7.99 -19.32 31.92
CA LYS A 3 8.12 -17.88 32.14
C LYS A 3 6.94 -17.16 31.48
N LYS A 4 6.09 -16.48 32.26
CA LYS A 4 5.00 -15.65 31.70
C LYS A 4 5.60 -14.49 30.89
N PRO A 5 5.02 -14.14 29.72
CA PRO A 5 5.48 -12.99 28.94
C PRO A 5 5.31 -11.70 29.75
N SER A 6 6.36 -10.87 29.77
CA SER A 6 6.51 -9.71 30.65
C SER A 6 5.68 -8.49 30.24
N SER A 7 5.13 -8.46 29.02
CA SER A 7 4.18 -7.42 28.61
C SER A 7 3.31 -7.85 27.41
N MET A 8 2.13 -7.27 27.31
CA MET A 8 1.18 -7.45 26.19
C MET A 8 1.64 -6.80 24.86
N GLY A 9 2.83 -6.19 24.81
CA GLY A 9 3.33 -5.48 23.61
C GLY A 9 2.52 -4.22 23.26
N ARG A 10 2.63 -3.78 22.00
CA ARG A 10 1.88 -2.62 21.48
C ARG A 10 0.44 -3.02 21.19
N GLN A 11 -0.49 -2.47 21.96
CA GLN A 11 -1.91 -2.68 21.74
C GLN A 11 -2.52 -1.60 20.83
N LYS A 12 -3.46 -2.00 19.97
CA LYS A 12 -4.26 -1.09 19.15
C LYS A 12 -5.22 -0.32 20.06
N ILE A 13 -5.33 0.99 19.84
CA ILE A 13 -6.25 1.87 20.56
C ILE A 13 -7.11 2.65 19.55
N LYS A 14 -8.33 3.04 19.95
CA LYS A 14 -9.23 3.86 19.13
C LYS A 14 -8.61 5.26 18.89
N ILE A 15 -8.85 5.84 17.71
CA ILE A 15 -8.47 7.23 17.40
C ILE A 15 -9.58 8.15 17.90
N ALA A 16 -9.62 8.32 19.22
CA ALA A 16 -10.56 9.20 19.93
C ALA A 16 -9.85 9.80 21.15
N LYS A 17 -10.52 10.74 21.84
CA LYS A 17 -10.01 11.32 23.08
C LYS A 17 -9.82 10.22 24.14
N ILE A 18 -8.62 10.14 24.73
CA ILE A 18 -8.34 9.21 25.82
C ILE A 18 -8.90 9.81 27.12
N GLU A 19 -9.82 9.08 27.75
CA GLU A 19 -10.53 9.54 28.95
C GLU A 19 -9.63 9.48 30.21
N PHE A 20 -8.89 8.39 30.38
CA PHE A 20 -8.01 8.20 31.52
C PHE A 20 -6.78 9.11 31.46
N LYS A 21 -6.66 10.02 32.43
CA LYS A 21 -5.60 11.04 32.49
C LYS A 21 -4.18 10.46 32.40
N ASN A 22 -3.89 9.36 33.11
CA ASN A 22 -2.57 8.72 33.09
C ASN A 22 -2.21 8.20 31.69
N HIS A 23 -3.16 7.51 31.04
CA HIS A 23 -2.98 7.00 29.68
C HIS A 23 -2.84 8.14 28.67
N LEU A 24 -3.63 9.22 28.84
CA LEU A 24 -3.55 10.42 28.02
C LEU A 24 -2.17 11.08 28.12
N GLN A 25 -1.64 11.27 29.34
CA GLN A 25 -0.34 11.91 29.56
C GLN A 25 0.83 11.09 29.00
N VAL A 26 0.81 9.77 29.20
CA VAL A 26 1.82 8.86 28.63
C VAL A 26 1.73 8.85 27.10
N THR A 27 0.51 8.75 26.56
CA THR A 27 0.30 8.75 25.10
C THR A 27 0.70 10.07 24.47
N PHE A 28 0.36 11.20 25.09
CA PHE A 28 0.77 12.52 24.66
C PHE A 28 2.30 12.60 24.58
N SER A 29 3.00 12.20 25.64
CA SER A 29 4.46 12.25 25.69
C SER A 29 5.09 11.39 24.59
N LYS A 30 4.62 10.14 24.42
CA LYS A 30 5.14 9.23 23.39
C LYS A 30 4.85 9.73 21.97
N ARG A 31 3.62 10.18 21.70
CA ARG A 31 3.22 10.67 20.37
C ARG A 31 3.92 11.97 20.01
N ARG A 32 4.04 12.91 20.96
CA ARG A 32 4.79 14.16 20.76
C ARG A 32 6.25 13.89 20.40
N SER A 33 6.93 13.02 21.15
CA SER A 33 8.32 12.66 20.85
C SER A 33 8.45 11.96 19.48
N GLY A 34 7.53 11.04 19.16
CA GLY A 34 7.51 10.39 17.85
C GLY A 34 7.26 11.35 16.69
N LEU A 35 6.34 12.30 16.87
CA LEU A 35 6.05 13.36 15.90
C LEU A 35 7.27 14.25 15.66
N PHE A 36 7.93 14.71 16.72
CA PHE A 36 9.12 15.56 16.61
C PHE A 36 10.26 14.82 15.92
N LYS A 37 10.46 13.53 16.23
CA LYS A 37 11.45 12.71 15.53
C LYS A 37 11.16 12.60 14.04
N LYS A 38 9.90 12.36 13.66
CA LYS A 38 9.51 12.27 12.25
C LYS A 38 9.65 13.60 11.51
N ALA A 39 9.31 14.71 12.18
CA ALA A 39 9.52 16.05 11.62
C ALA A 39 11.02 16.35 11.41
N SER A 40 11.87 15.95 12.36
CA SER A 40 13.32 16.07 12.24
C SER A 40 13.87 15.22 11.07
N GLU A 41 13.42 13.98 10.93
CA GLU A 41 13.80 13.14 9.79
C GLU A 41 13.38 13.80 8.47
N LEU A 42 12.15 14.34 8.40
CA LEU A 42 11.62 14.97 7.19
C LEU A 42 12.39 16.24 6.81
N CYS A 43 12.66 17.14 7.77
CA CYS A 43 13.42 18.36 7.46
C CYS A 43 14.86 18.05 7.05
N THR A 44 15.49 17.03 7.65
CA THR A 44 16.84 16.61 7.27
C THR A 44 16.88 15.96 5.89
N LEU A 45 15.93 15.07 5.56
CA LEU A 45 15.93 14.34 4.29
C LEU A 45 15.53 15.20 3.10
N CYS A 46 14.56 16.09 3.29
CA CYS A 46 13.98 16.88 2.20
C CYS A 46 14.44 18.34 2.20
N GLY A 47 15.20 18.79 3.21
CA GLY A 47 15.60 20.19 3.34
C GLY A 47 14.43 21.15 3.54
N VAL A 48 13.31 20.65 4.07
CA VAL A 48 12.07 21.43 4.22
C VAL A 48 12.03 22.18 5.55
N GLU A 49 11.44 23.37 5.52
CA GLU A 49 11.19 24.16 6.72
C GLU A 49 9.89 23.72 7.39
N ILE A 50 9.93 23.45 8.69
CA ILE A 50 8.80 22.92 9.46
C ILE A 50 8.73 23.61 10.81
N ALA A 51 7.53 23.99 11.25
CA ALA A 51 7.23 24.39 12.62
C ALA A 51 6.06 23.57 13.18
N ILE A 52 6.21 23.02 14.37
CA ILE A 52 5.18 22.27 15.09
C ILE A 52 5.05 22.85 16.49
N ILE A 53 3.82 23.19 16.89
CA ILE A 53 3.50 23.67 18.24
C ILE A 53 2.42 22.76 18.81
N VAL A 54 2.66 22.22 20.02
CA VAL A 54 1.76 21.27 20.67
C VAL A 54 1.50 21.72 22.11
N PHE A 55 0.22 21.85 22.45
CA PHE A 55 -0.23 22.14 23.81
C PHE A 55 -0.54 20.84 24.53
N SER A 56 0.08 20.65 25.70
CA SER A 56 -0.28 19.54 26.58
C SER A 56 -1.59 19.81 27.31
N PRO A 57 -2.29 18.76 27.78
CA PRO A 57 -3.43 18.92 28.68
C PRO A 57 -3.12 19.71 29.96
N ALA A 58 -1.83 19.75 30.35
CA ALA A 58 -1.33 20.55 31.48
C ALA A 58 -1.02 22.01 31.11
N ARG A 59 -1.49 22.49 29.95
CA ARG A 59 -1.26 23.85 29.41
C ARG A 59 0.21 24.21 29.17
N LYS A 60 1.12 23.22 29.18
CA LYS A 60 2.52 23.42 28.77
C LYS A 60 2.65 23.36 27.25
N VAL A 61 3.41 24.29 26.69
CA VAL A 61 3.70 24.39 25.26
C VAL A 61 4.98 23.60 24.96
N PHE A 62 4.96 22.87 23.86
CA PHE A 62 6.13 22.20 23.31
C PHE A 62 6.22 22.55 21.83
N SER A 63 7.40 22.91 21.37
CA SER A 63 7.63 23.26 19.97
C SER A 63 8.82 22.52 19.38
N PHE A 64 8.76 22.32 18.07
CA PHE A 64 9.87 21.86 17.24
C PHE A 64 9.87 22.72 15.98
N GLY A 65 11.03 23.18 15.56
CA GLY A 65 11.15 23.94 14.33
C GLY A 65 12.52 23.81 13.70
N HIS A 66 12.53 23.86 12.37
CA HIS A 66 13.74 23.89 11.55
C HIS A 66 13.57 24.95 10.46
N PRO A 67 14.44 25.98 10.38
CA PRO A 67 15.65 26.19 11.18
C PRO A 67 15.40 26.70 12.62
N ASN A 68 14.41 27.56 12.85
CA ASN A 68 13.95 28.00 14.17
C ASN A 68 12.43 28.24 14.12
N VAL A 69 11.71 27.91 15.20
CA VAL A 69 10.26 28.10 15.31
C VAL A 69 9.87 29.57 15.18
N GLU A 70 10.57 30.45 15.89
CA GLU A 70 10.27 31.89 15.93
C GLU A 70 10.42 32.52 14.55
N SER A 71 11.54 32.25 13.87
CA SER A 71 11.78 32.75 12.50
C SER A 71 10.68 32.33 11.52
N LEU A 72 10.17 31.11 11.64
CA LEU A 72 9.07 30.64 10.79
C LEU A 72 7.75 31.33 11.12
N ILE A 73 7.47 31.56 12.40
CA ILE A 73 6.27 32.29 12.85
C ILE A 73 6.36 33.75 12.38
N ASP A 74 7.49 34.43 12.60
CA ASP A 74 7.70 35.82 12.22
C ASP A 74 7.55 36.00 10.72
N ARG A 75 8.12 35.11 9.93
CA ARG A 75 7.97 35.12 8.46
C ARG A 75 6.53 34.90 8.03
N PHE A 76 5.81 34.01 8.70
CA PHE A 76 4.39 33.76 8.43
C PHE A 76 3.52 35.00 8.76
N LEU A 77 3.74 35.61 9.92
CA LEU A 77 3.03 36.83 10.34
C LEU A 77 3.38 38.03 9.46
N SER A 78 4.66 38.17 9.10
CA SER A 78 5.14 39.25 8.22
C SER A 78 4.56 39.16 6.83
N ARG A 79 4.45 37.94 6.26
CA ARG A 79 3.76 37.70 4.99
C ARG A 79 2.29 38.14 5.04
N ASN A 80 1.60 37.85 6.14
CA ASN A 80 0.20 38.27 6.28
C ASN A 80 0.06 39.79 6.41
N ASN A 81 1.05 40.47 6.99
CA ASN A 81 1.03 41.94 7.12
C ASN A 81 1.34 42.64 5.79
N THR A 82 2.19 42.09 4.93
CA THR A 82 2.46 42.65 3.59
C THR A 82 1.25 42.58 2.65
N ASN A 83 0.34 41.64 2.88
CA ASN A 83 -0.90 41.49 2.11
C ASN A 83 -1.98 42.54 2.45
N ASN A 84 -1.72 43.44 3.40
CA ASN A 84 -2.64 44.54 3.73
C ASN A 84 -2.28 45.87 3.03
N ASN A 85 -1.30 45.87 2.12
CA ASN A 85 -0.94 47.04 1.30
C ASN A 85 -1.43 46.85 -0.15
N PRO A 86 -2.47 47.59 -0.60
CA PRO A 86 -3.17 47.33 -1.86
C PRO A 86 -2.38 47.61 -3.16
N ILE A 87 -1.12 48.08 -3.07
CA ILE A 87 -0.34 48.53 -4.24
C ILE A 87 0.70 47.47 -4.69
N ALA A 88 1.10 46.54 -3.81
CA ALA A 88 2.04 45.45 -4.14
C ALA A 88 1.35 44.10 -4.43
N ASP A 89 0.02 44.05 -4.22
CA ASP A 89 -0.79 42.83 -4.14
C ASP A 89 -0.96 42.12 -5.50
N ASN A 90 -1.19 42.88 -6.57
CA ASN A 90 -1.47 42.30 -7.89
C ASN A 90 -0.28 41.53 -8.50
N SER A 91 0.96 41.98 -8.26
CA SER A 91 2.15 41.34 -8.84
C SER A 91 2.59 40.10 -8.07
N LEU A 92 2.47 40.10 -6.74
CA LEU A 92 2.84 38.94 -5.91
C LEU A 92 1.78 37.84 -5.99
N GLN A 93 0.51 38.22 -6.05
CA GLN A 93 -0.59 37.27 -6.20
C GLN A 93 -0.54 36.55 -7.56
N LEU A 94 -0.28 37.26 -8.66
CA LEU A 94 -0.09 36.63 -9.98
C LEU A 94 1.10 35.64 -10.00
N VAL A 95 2.19 35.97 -9.31
CA VAL A 95 3.37 35.09 -9.23
C VAL A 95 3.08 33.85 -8.37
N GLU A 96 2.39 34.02 -7.24
CA GLU A 96 2.03 32.90 -6.37
C GLU A 96 0.93 32.04 -7.00
N ASP A 97 -0.04 32.62 -7.72
CA ASP A 97 -1.07 31.90 -8.49
C ASP A 97 -0.45 31.12 -9.66
N HIS A 98 0.49 31.73 -10.38
CA HIS A 98 1.23 31.04 -11.44
C HIS A 98 2.06 29.88 -10.87
N ARG A 99 2.71 30.09 -9.73
CA ARG A 99 3.44 29.05 -9.01
C ARG A 99 2.53 27.91 -8.57
N ASN A 100 1.36 28.23 -8.01
CA ASN A 100 0.37 27.26 -7.55
C ASN A 100 -0.22 26.47 -8.73
N ALA A 101 -0.49 27.12 -9.86
CA ALA A 101 -0.93 26.46 -11.09
C ALA A 101 0.11 25.46 -11.61
N ASN A 102 1.38 25.84 -11.60
CA ASN A 102 2.49 24.94 -11.99
C ASN A 102 2.59 23.73 -11.04
N VAL A 103 2.47 23.96 -9.73
CA VAL A 103 2.48 22.89 -8.72
C VAL A 103 1.28 21.96 -8.88
N CYS A 104 0.09 22.49 -9.14
CA CYS A 104 -1.11 21.68 -9.42
C CYS A 104 -0.92 20.83 -10.69
N GLY A 105 -0.37 21.40 -11.76
CA GLY A 105 -0.09 20.68 -13.00
C GLY A 105 0.91 19.54 -12.81
N LEU A 106 2.01 19.79 -12.10
CA LEU A 106 3.02 18.76 -11.80
C LEU A 106 2.46 17.64 -10.92
N ASN A 107 1.67 17.96 -9.89
CA ASN A 107 1.04 16.95 -9.04
C ASN A 107 0.03 16.08 -9.80
N LEU A 108 -0.69 16.66 -10.77
CA LEU A 108 -1.59 15.91 -11.64
C LEU A 108 -0.82 14.91 -12.50
N GLN A 109 0.28 15.34 -13.14
CA GLN A 109 1.14 14.46 -13.92
C GLN A 109 1.73 13.33 -13.06
N LEU A 110 2.18 13.65 -11.86
CA LEU A 110 2.73 12.68 -10.93
C LEU A 110 1.67 11.62 -10.56
N THR A 111 0.43 12.04 -10.31
CA THR A 111 -0.69 11.13 -10.03
C THR A 111 -1.01 10.23 -11.22
N GLN A 112 -0.97 10.76 -12.44
CA GLN A 112 -1.18 9.99 -13.67
C GLN A 112 -0.11 8.92 -13.86
N ILE A 113 1.17 9.30 -13.76
CA ILE A 113 2.31 8.39 -13.90
C ILE A 113 2.25 7.28 -12.83
N LEU A 114 1.91 7.61 -11.59
CA LEU A 114 1.74 6.62 -10.54
C LEU A 114 0.63 5.61 -10.87
N GLY A 115 -0.48 6.08 -11.48
CA GLY A 115 -1.55 5.22 -11.95
C GLY A 115 -1.09 4.26 -13.05
N GLU A 116 -0.32 4.75 -14.02
CA GLU A 116 0.25 3.92 -15.09
C GLU A 116 1.19 2.85 -14.56
N VAL A 117 2.08 3.21 -13.64
CA VAL A 117 3.01 2.27 -12.99
C VAL A 117 2.25 1.18 -12.23
N GLU A 118 1.14 1.51 -11.57
CA GLU A 118 0.32 0.54 -10.85
C GLU A 118 -0.39 -0.43 -11.82
N ILE A 119 -0.83 0.05 -12.98
CA ILE A 119 -1.41 -0.80 -14.03
C ILE A 119 -0.35 -1.75 -14.61
N GLU A 120 0.83 -1.23 -14.96
CA GLU A 120 1.93 -2.04 -15.48
C GLU A 120 2.41 -3.08 -14.47
N LYS A 121 2.46 -2.71 -13.18
CA LYS A 121 2.78 -3.65 -12.11
C LYS A 121 1.76 -4.80 -12.04
N LYS A 122 0.45 -4.49 -12.07
CA LYS A 122 -0.60 -5.52 -12.10
C LYS A 122 -0.53 -6.41 -13.34
N ARG A 123 -0.15 -5.85 -14.49
CA ARG A 123 0.10 -6.63 -15.72
C ARG A 123 1.26 -7.61 -15.52
N GLY A 124 2.36 -7.16 -14.90
CA GLY A 124 3.49 -8.01 -14.54
C GLY A 124 3.12 -9.15 -13.59
N GLU A 125 2.34 -8.88 -12.55
CA GLU A 125 1.88 -9.89 -11.59
C GLU A 125 1.02 -10.98 -12.25
N SER A 126 0.15 -10.60 -13.21
CA SER A 126 -0.65 -11.54 -13.99
C SER A 126 0.21 -12.44 -14.90
N LEU A 127 1.20 -11.86 -15.58
CA LEU A 127 2.16 -12.60 -16.40
C LEU A 127 2.99 -13.59 -15.56
N ASP A 128 3.46 -13.18 -14.38
CA ASP A 128 4.19 -14.04 -13.47
C ASP A 128 3.31 -15.19 -12.93
N GLN A 129 2.03 -14.92 -12.69
CA GLN A 129 1.09 -15.95 -12.29
C GLN A 129 0.88 -16.98 -13.43
N MET A 130 0.70 -16.53 -14.66
CA MET A 130 0.59 -17.40 -15.83
C MET A 130 1.87 -18.22 -16.06
N ARG A 131 3.05 -17.63 -15.85
CA ARG A 131 4.32 -18.33 -15.93
C ARG A 131 4.42 -19.45 -14.88
N LYS A 132 4.03 -19.18 -13.64
CA LYS A 132 4.06 -20.18 -12.55
C LYS A 132 3.07 -21.33 -12.79
N THR A 133 1.86 -21.04 -13.25
CA THR A 133 0.85 -22.07 -13.55
C THR A 133 1.28 -22.92 -14.75
N SER A 134 1.80 -22.31 -15.83
CA SER A 134 2.35 -23.02 -16.98
C SER A 134 3.54 -23.88 -16.60
N GLN A 135 4.46 -23.36 -15.77
CA GLN A 135 5.61 -24.15 -15.28
C GLN A 135 5.12 -25.36 -14.47
N SER A 136 4.14 -25.17 -13.59
CA SER A 136 3.52 -26.26 -12.81
C SER A 136 2.85 -27.31 -13.72
N GLN A 137 2.23 -26.88 -14.83
CA GLN A 137 1.69 -27.81 -15.83
C GLN A 137 2.80 -28.58 -16.57
N CYS A 138 3.92 -27.94 -16.93
CA CYS A 138 5.06 -28.63 -17.53
C CYS A 138 5.66 -29.67 -16.57
N TRP A 139 5.80 -29.34 -15.28
CA TRP A 139 6.26 -30.30 -14.27
C TRP A 139 5.32 -31.51 -14.16
N GLN A 140 3.99 -31.28 -14.19
CA GLN A 140 2.99 -32.33 -14.16
C GLN A 140 3.08 -33.24 -15.39
N VAL A 141 3.26 -32.68 -16.59
CA VAL A 141 3.41 -33.45 -17.83
C VAL A 141 4.71 -34.27 -17.81
N SER A 142 5.83 -33.69 -17.36
CA SER A 142 7.09 -34.42 -17.22
C SER A 142 6.99 -35.57 -16.21
N LEU A 143 6.34 -35.35 -15.06
CA LEU A 143 6.08 -36.40 -14.06
C LEU A 143 5.16 -37.51 -14.61
N TRP A 144 4.16 -37.14 -15.40
CA TRP A 144 3.23 -38.07 -16.03
C TRP A 144 3.94 -38.93 -17.08
N LEU A 145 4.77 -38.32 -17.94
CA LEU A 145 5.59 -39.03 -18.93
C LEU A 145 6.62 -39.96 -18.28
N MET A 146 7.26 -39.55 -17.18
CA MET A 146 8.18 -40.40 -16.43
C MET A 146 7.46 -41.63 -15.84
N ARG A 147 6.27 -41.44 -15.24
CA ARG A 147 5.46 -42.56 -14.73
C ARG A 147 4.98 -43.48 -15.85
N PHE A 148 4.61 -42.92 -17.00
CA PHE A 148 4.19 -43.70 -18.18
C PHE A 148 5.36 -44.51 -18.77
N LEU A 149 6.55 -43.91 -18.87
CA LEU A 149 7.76 -44.58 -19.36
C LEU A 149 8.21 -45.70 -18.40
N ILE A 150 8.13 -45.48 -17.08
CA ILE A 150 8.39 -46.52 -16.09
C ILE A 150 7.40 -47.68 -16.28
N LEU A 151 6.11 -47.42 -16.49
CA LEU A 151 5.11 -48.46 -16.73
C LEU A 151 5.42 -49.30 -17.99
N LEU A 152 5.87 -48.65 -19.07
CA LEU A 152 6.29 -49.31 -20.30
C LEU A 152 7.54 -50.18 -20.12
N LEU A 153 8.50 -49.75 -19.29
CA LEU A 153 9.69 -50.54 -18.96
C LEU A 153 9.36 -51.78 -18.12
N PHE A 154 8.26 -51.76 -17.35
CA PHE A 154 7.79 -52.91 -16.58
C PHE A 154 6.87 -53.86 -17.37
N PHE A 155 6.23 -53.40 -18.45
CA PHE A 155 5.38 -54.23 -19.32
C PHE A 155 6.08 -54.75 -20.59
N GLY A 156 7.38 -54.47 -20.72
CA GLY A 156 8.19 -54.81 -21.89
C GLY A 156 8.72 -56.24 -21.96
N ASP A 157 8.28 -57.15 -21.10
CA ASP A 157 8.56 -58.59 -21.22
C ASP A 157 7.47 -59.37 -20.49
N ASN A 158 6.40 -59.74 -21.21
CA ASN A 158 5.66 -61.00 -21.11
C ASN A 158 4.27 -60.81 -21.73
N GLY A 159 4.13 -61.33 -22.94
CA GLY A 159 2.83 -61.50 -23.58
C GLY A 159 1.92 -62.42 -22.76
N ASN A 160 0.61 -62.21 -22.97
CA ASN A 160 -0.54 -62.97 -22.50
C ASN A 160 -1.05 -62.65 -21.08
N GLY A 161 -1.95 -61.67 -21.05
CA GLY A 161 -3.35 -61.90 -20.70
C GLY A 161 -3.65 -62.22 -19.24
N ILE A 162 -4.19 -61.22 -18.53
CA ILE A 162 -5.28 -61.30 -17.54
C ILE A 162 -5.56 -59.85 -17.15
N PHE A 163 -6.77 -59.36 -17.45
CA PHE A 163 -7.59 -58.43 -16.67
C PHE A 163 -8.70 -57.88 -17.57
N ASP A 164 -9.75 -58.69 -17.73
CA ASP A 164 -11.08 -58.16 -17.96
C ASP A 164 -11.51 -57.33 -16.73
N ASN A 165 -12.20 -56.22 -16.98
CA ASN A 165 -12.79 -55.28 -16.02
C ASN A 165 -11.85 -54.30 -15.30
N TYR A 166 -11.51 -53.22 -16.01
CA TYR A 166 -11.71 -51.85 -15.48
C TYR A 166 -12.24 -50.98 -16.61
N ASP A 167 -13.37 -50.31 -16.35
CA ASP A 167 -14.02 -49.37 -17.25
C ASP A 167 -13.03 -48.30 -17.74
N ILE A 168 -12.81 -48.28 -19.05
CA ILE A 168 -12.15 -47.17 -19.75
C ILE A 168 -13.13 -45.99 -19.70
N MET A 169 -12.98 -45.09 -18.74
CA MET A 169 -13.67 -43.79 -18.78
C MET A 169 -13.21 -43.05 -20.05
N PRO A 170 -14.13 -42.57 -20.91
CA PRO A 170 -13.76 -41.79 -22.08
C PRO A 170 -13.14 -40.44 -21.66
N PRO A 171 -12.27 -39.86 -22.51
CA PRO A 171 -11.66 -38.57 -22.23
C PRO A 171 -12.74 -37.51 -22.01
N ARG A 172 -12.64 -36.74 -20.90
CA ARG A 172 -13.47 -35.54 -20.74
C ARG A 172 -13.19 -34.62 -21.92
N THR A 173 -14.23 -34.37 -22.70
CA THR A 173 -14.30 -33.33 -23.71
C THR A 173 -13.84 -32.00 -23.10
N MET A 174 -12.83 -31.38 -23.71
CA MET A 174 -12.48 -29.99 -23.43
C MET A 174 -13.70 -29.10 -23.74
N PRO A 175 -14.11 -28.17 -22.86
CA PRO A 175 -15.08 -27.15 -23.26
C PRO A 175 -14.46 -26.29 -24.37
N SER A 176 -15.24 -26.05 -25.43
CA SER A 176 -14.84 -25.23 -26.57
C SER A 176 -14.70 -23.76 -26.19
N LEU A 177 -13.83 -23.05 -26.91
CA LEU A 177 -13.49 -21.62 -26.73
C LEU A 177 -14.68 -20.66 -27.01
N SER A 178 -15.90 -21.15 -27.19
CA SER A 178 -17.11 -20.37 -27.48
C SER A 178 -17.90 -19.93 -26.24
N ASP A 179 -17.63 -20.49 -25.05
CA ASP A 179 -18.55 -20.36 -23.91
C ASP A 179 -18.18 -19.23 -22.92
N LEU A 180 -17.32 -18.30 -23.33
CA LEU A 180 -17.05 -17.07 -22.58
C LEU A 180 -17.45 -15.81 -23.36
N HIS A 181 -18.67 -15.81 -23.88
CA HIS A 181 -19.41 -14.59 -24.13
C HIS A 181 -20.85 -14.79 -23.63
N ASN A 182 -21.26 -13.87 -22.76
CA ASN A 182 -22.56 -13.75 -22.10
C ASN A 182 -22.65 -14.38 -20.71
N HIS A 183 -22.12 -13.67 -19.70
CA HIS A 183 -23.06 -13.21 -18.67
C HIS A 183 -22.70 -11.80 -18.22
N SER A 184 -23.62 -10.91 -18.59
CA SER A 184 -23.75 -9.52 -18.22
C SER A 184 -23.92 -9.37 -16.70
N LEU A 185 -23.29 -8.33 -16.17
CA LEU A 185 -23.78 -7.41 -15.14
C LEU A 185 -24.59 -7.99 -13.97
N GLY A 186 -23.94 -8.00 -12.80
CA GLY A 186 -24.59 -8.08 -11.49
C GLY A 186 -23.78 -7.28 -10.48
N PHE A 187 -23.91 -5.96 -10.54
CA PHE A 187 -23.59 -5.10 -9.39
C PHE A 187 -24.57 -5.47 -8.27
N ASP A 188 -24.07 -6.07 -7.19
CA ASP A 188 -24.76 -5.99 -5.90
C ASP A 188 -23.96 -5.11 -4.95
N SER A 189 -24.40 -3.85 -4.93
CA SER A 189 -24.06 -2.85 -3.93
C SER A 189 -24.97 -3.06 -2.71
N ALA A 190 -24.62 -3.97 -1.81
CA ALA A 190 -25.22 -4.03 -0.48
C ALA A 190 -24.42 -4.91 0.49
N ALA A 191 -23.48 -4.31 1.23
CA ALA A 191 -23.14 -4.69 2.61
C ALA A 191 -22.04 -3.75 3.15
N LEU A 192 -22.40 -2.48 3.30
CA LEU A 192 -21.76 -1.56 4.24
C LEU A 192 -22.69 -1.48 5.47
N PHE A 193 -22.27 -2.13 6.55
CA PHE A 193 -22.37 -1.61 7.91
C PHE A 193 -21.03 -1.89 8.58
#